data_AF-A0A220MKU4-F1
#
_entry.id   AF-A0A220MKU4-F1
#
_cell.length_a   1.000
_cell.length_b   1.000
_cell.length_c   1.000
_cell.angle_alpha   90.00
_cell.angle_beta   90.00
_cell.angle_gamma   90.00
#
_symmetry.space_group_name_H-M   'P 1'
#
loop_
_entity.id
_entity.type
_entity.pdbx_description
1 polymer ?
#
loop_
_entity_poly.entity_id
_entity_poly.type
_entity_poly.pdbx_seq_one_letter_code
_entity_poly.pdbx_strand_id
1 'polypeptide(L)'
;MIMRTVKVEAVVAGSSGNVPAISITLFPVTLAGFTAVTNPSPTSDGFDAESDEDLLKRYYQRIRTPATSGNKAHYKNWAMEVQGVGDVRIVPLWDGVNTVKVIVIDSDKKPASQAIVSAVQDHIDPGSTGKGEGQAPIGARTTVVSAAGEMVNVSVKVTLAVGFSVEQVRNNIIASLTEYLKDIAFVESIVSYAKVGAAVLNSEGLPTTVVCS
;
A
#
# COMPACT_ATOMS: atom_id res chain seq x y z
N MET A 1 -0.43 37.96 5.48
CA MET A 1 -0.94 36.80 6.24
C MET A 1 0.22 35.83 6.38
N ILE A 2 0.70 35.59 7.59
CA ILE A 2 1.83 34.66 7.82
C ILE A 2 1.25 33.25 7.89
N MET A 3 1.57 32.40 6.92
CA MET A 3 1.24 30.99 6.98
C MET A 3 2.32 30.25 7.75
N ARG A 4 1.91 29.40 8.70
CA ARG A 4 2.81 28.53 9.45
C ARG A 4 2.37 27.09 9.23
N THR A 5 3.34 26.22 8.97
CA THR A 5 3.09 24.79 8.80
C THR A 5 3.48 24.07 10.08
N VAL A 6 2.63 23.14 10.51
CA VAL A 6 2.86 22.26 11.65
C VAL A 6 2.63 20.81 11.21
N LYS A 7 3.28 19.86 11.88
CA LYS A 7 2.95 18.44 11.71
C LYS A 7 1.65 18.14 12.45
N VAL A 8 0.84 17.25 11.87
CA VAL A 8 -0.43 16.80 12.44
C VAL A 8 -0.39 15.28 12.59
N GLU A 9 -1.09 14.78 13.58
CA GLU A 9 -1.21 13.35 13.87
C GLU A 9 -2.67 13.04 14.19
N ALA A 10 -3.16 11.89 13.71
CA ALA A 10 -4.51 11.45 14.02
C ALA A 10 -4.58 10.98 15.49
N VAL A 11 -5.59 11.43 16.23
CA VAL A 11 -5.80 10.98 17.62
C VAL A 11 -6.17 9.50 17.67
N VAL A 12 -6.96 9.05 16.69
CA VAL A 12 -7.30 7.64 16.48
C VAL A 12 -6.51 7.17 15.27
N ALA A 13 -5.62 6.20 15.49
CA ALA A 13 -4.93 5.52 14.40
C ALA A 13 -5.95 4.76 13.54
N GLY A 14 -5.77 4.79 12.22
CA GLY A 14 -6.70 4.15 11.30
C GLY A 14 -6.81 4.86 9.97
N SER A 15 -7.43 4.18 9.01
CA SER A 15 -7.75 4.72 7.70
C SER A 15 -8.72 5.91 7.78
N SER A 16 -9.51 6.01 8.86
CA SER A 16 -10.40 7.16 9.14
C SER A 16 -9.66 8.49 9.27
N GLY A 17 -8.35 8.48 9.54
CA GLY A 17 -7.50 9.66 9.59
C GLY A 17 -7.07 10.20 8.22
N ASN A 18 -7.33 9.46 7.14
CA ASN A 18 -6.99 9.83 5.76
C ASN A 18 -8.10 10.70 5.16
N VAL A 19 -7.97 12.02 5.29
CA VAL A 19 -8.94 13.01 4.83
C VAL A 19 -8.42 13.76 3.59
N PRO A 20 -9.30 14.14 2.65
CA PRO A 20 -8.87 14.89 1.47
C PRO A 20 -8.35 16.28 1.86
N ALA A 21 -7.69 16.95 0.91
CA ALA A 21 -7.27 18.33 1.09
C ALA A 21 -8.45 19.22 1.52
N ILE A 22 -8.17 20.23 2.34
CA ILE A 22 -9.14 21.25 2.80
C ILE A 22 -10.21 20.67 3.74
N SER A 23 -9.98 19.50 4.33
CA SER A 23 -10.91 18.88 5.30
C SER A 23 -10.62 19.24 6.75
N ILE A 24 -9.35 19.53 7.09
CA ILE A 24 -8.95 19.90 8.45
C ILE A 24 -9.17 21.41 8.62
N THR A 25 -10.37 21.80 9.01
CA THR A 25 -10.79 23.22 9.07
C THR A 25 -10.99 23.76 10.49
N LEU A 26 -10.93 22.90 11.50
CA LEU A 26 -11.25 23.23 12.88
C LEU A 26 -10.04 23.06 13.81
N PHE A 27 -9.94 23.97 14.78
CA PHE A 27 -9.02 23.84 15.90
C PHE A 27 -9.71 23.07 17.03
N PRO A 28 -9.13 21.95 17.53
CA PRO A 28 -9.63 21.31 18.74
C PRO A 28 -9.40 22.19 19.97
N VAL A 29 -8.36 23.04 19.96
CA VAL A 29 -8.06 24.05 20.99
C VAL A 29 -7.69 25.36 20.29
N THR A 30 -8.31 26.47 20.69
CA THR A 30 -8.04 27.80 20.10
C THR A 30 -6.61 28.24 20.39
N LEU A 31 -5.81 28.41 19.34
CA LEU A 31 -4.46 28.95 19.43
C LEU A 31 -4.51 30.46 19.17
N ALA A 32 -4.12 31.27 20.17
CA ALA A 32 -4.11 32.72 20.04
C ALA A 32 -3.23 33.17 18.87
N GLY A 33 -3.78 34.02 18.00
CA GLY A 33 -3.09 34.53 16.80
C GLY A 33 -3.27 33.70 15.53
N PHE A 34 -4.04 32.60 15.56
CA PHE A 34 -4.41 31.84 14.38
C PHE A 34 -5.91 32.02 14.08
N THR A 35 -6.24 32.27 12.81
CA THR A 35 -7.63 32.53 12.37
C THR A 35 -8.22 31.41 11.53
N ALA A 36 -7.38 30.54 10.95
CA ALA A 36 -7.80 29.42 10.13
C ALA A 36 -6.74 28.30 10.17
N VAL A 37 -7.20 27.06 10.01
CA VAL A 37 -6.37 25.88 9.75
C VAL A 37 -6.90 25.20 8.50
N THR A 38 -5.98 24.65 7.71
CA THR A 38 -6.32 23.84 6.52
C THR A 38 -5.20 22.84 6.27
N ASN A 39 -5.53 21.70 5.67
CA ASN A 39 -4.55 20.80 5.07
C ASN A 39 -4.53 21.02 3.56
N PRO A 40 -3.49 21.65 2.99
CA PRO A 40 -3.44 21.92 1.55
C PRO A 40 -3.33 20.63 0.71
N SER A 41 -2.91 19.52 1.30
CA SER A 41 -2.83 18.20 0.68
C SER A 41 -3.62 17.17 1.51
N PRO A 42 -4.09 16.08 0.91
CA PRO A 42 -4.72 14.98 1.65
C PRO A 42 -3.78 14.45 2.73
N THR A 43 -4.33 13.99 3.86
CA THR A 43 -3.58 13.13 4.77
C THR A 43 -3.56 11.71 4.21
N SER A 44 -2.53 10.95 4.57
CA SER A 44 -2.27 9.60 4.08
C SER A 44 -1.58 8.80 5.17
N ASP A 45 -1.36 7.51 4.92
CA ASP A 45 -0.64 6.58 5.80
C ASP A 45 -1.34 6.27 7.14
N GLY A 46 -2.60 6.66 7.29
CA GLY A 46 -3.49 6.08 8.30
C GLY A 46 -3.87 4.66 7.87
N PHE A 47 -3.50 3.67 8.67
CA PHE A 47 -3.85 2.28 8.44
C PHE A 47 -4.61 1.74 9.65
N ASP A 48 -5.67 0.99 9.37
CA ASP A 48 -6.40 0.27 10.42
C ASP A 48 -5.48 -0.75 11.09
N ALA A 49 -5.86 -1.13 12.32
CA ALA A 49 -5.16 -2.20 13.01
C ALA A 49 -5.19 -3.48 12.15
N GLU A 50 -4.07 -4.23 12.14
CA GLU A 50 -3.98 -5.52 11.46
C GLU A 50 -5.13 -6.43 11.92
N SER A 51 -5.85 -7.03 10.96
CA SER A 51 -6.93 -7.99 11.27
C SER A 51 -6.34 -9.28 11.85
N ASP A 52 -7.14 -10.03 12.61
CA ASP A 52 -6.71 -11.34 13.13
C ASP A 52 -6.36 -12.31 12.00
N GLU A 53 -7.08 -12.25 10.87
CA GLU A 53 -6.80 -13.05 9.68
C GLU A 53 -5.44 -12.70 9.05
N ASP A 54 -5.12 -11.42 8.94
CA ASP A 54 -3.84 -10.97 8.36
C ASP A 54 -2.67 -11.26 9.31
N LEU A 55 -2.88 -11.06 10.62
CA LEU A 55 -1.94 -11.47 11.66
C LEU A 55 -1.64 -12.97 11.59
N LEU A 56 -2.68 -13.80 11.42
CA LEU A 56 -2.55 -15.26 11.30
C LEU A 56 -1.81 -15.66 10.00
N LYS A 57 -2.13 -15.02 8.87
CA LYS A 57 -1.41 -15.24 7.61
C LYS A 57 0.07 -14.91 7.77
N ARG A 58 0.40 -13.76 8.37
CA ARG A 58 1.77 -13.33 8.64
C ARG A 58 2.51 -14.30 9.55
N TYR A 59 1.84 -14.80 10.60
CA TYR A 59 2.37 -15.82 11.49
C TYR A 59 2.74 -17.11 10.75
N TYR A 60 1.83 -17.66 9.92
CA TYR A 60 2.11 -18.86 9.15
C TYR A 60 3.19 -18.64 8.09
N GLN A 61 3.23 -17.47 7.44
CA GLN A 61 4.30 -17.12 6.51
C GLN A 61 5.66 -17.16 7.22
N ARG A 62 5.79 -16.53 8.40
CA ARG A 62 7.02 -16.52 9.18
C ARG A 62 7.52 -17.93 9.55
N ILE A 63 6.60 -18.83 9.91
CA ILE A 63 6.95 -20.23 10.22
C ILE A 63 7.43 -20.99 8.97
N ARG A 64 6.76 -20.77 7.83
CA ARG A 64 7.05 -21.49 6.57
C ARG A 64 8.32 -20.99 5.88
N THR A 65 8.73 -19.75 6.15
CA THR A 65 9.96 -19.17 5.60
C THR A 65 10.96 -18.91 6.73
N PRO A 66 11.68 -19.96 7.22
CA PRO A 66 12.66 -19.79 8.27
C PRO A 66 13.71 -18.79 7.81
N ALA A 67 13.73 -17.68 8.53
CA ALA A 67 14.59 -16.58 8.23
C ALA A 67 15.90 -16.80 9.01
N THR A 68 17.00 -16.91 8.27
CA THR A 68 18.30 -17.33 8.81
C THR A 68 19.39 -16.40 8.30
N SER A 69 20.25 -15.94 9.20
CA SER A 69 21.52 -15.27 8.89
C SER A 69 21.48 -14.17 7.81
N GLY A 70 20.40 -13.39 7.76
CA GLY A 70 20.25 -12.29 6.79
C GLY A 70 19.88 -12.76 5.38
N ASN A 71 19.18 -13.88 5.25
CA ASN A 71 18.65 -14.34 3.97
C ASN A 71 17.50 -13.45 3.46
N LYS A 72 17.02 -13.69 2.23
CA LYS A 72 15.90 -12.93 1.64
C LYS A 72 14.65 -12.90 2.53
N ALA A 73 14.37 -13.97 3.26
CA ALA A 73 13.21 -14.04 4.16
C ALA A 73 13.35 -13.09 5.36
N HIS A 74 14.57 -12.88 5.90
CA HIS A 74 14.79 -11.88 6.95
C HIS A 74 14.43 -10.48 6.47
N TYR A 75 14.98 -10.06 5.33
CA TYR A 75 14.69 -8.73 4.79
C TYR A 75 13.20 -8.53 4.50
N LYS A 76 12.52 -9.56 4.00
CA LYS A 76 11.07 -9.51 3.82
C LYS A 76 10.34 -9.35 5.16
N ASN A 77 10.69 -10.15 6.17
CA ASN A 77 10.05 -10.10 7.48
C ASN A 77 10.28 -8.75 8.18
N TRP A 78 11.51 -8.24 8.19
CA TRP A 78 11.81 -6.93 8.79
C TRP A 78 11.04 -5.81 8.12
N ALA A 79 10.94 -5.81 6.78
CA ALA A 79 10.14 -4.81 6.08
C ALA A 79 8.63 -4.93 6.42
N MET A 80 8.10 -6.16 6.52
CA MET A 80 6.71 -6.43 6.89
C MET A 80 6.39 -6.13 8.38
N GLU A 81 7.38 -5.88 9.23
CA GLU A 81 7.17 -5.45 10.62
C GLU A 81 6.77 -3.97 10.70
N VAL A 82 7.04 -3.19 9.66
CA VAL A 82 6.68 -1.77 9.60
C VAL A 82 5.21 -1.63 9.23
N GLN A 83 4.47 -0.86 10.04
CA GLN A 83 3.06 -0.61 9.80
C GLN A 83 2.83 0.06 8.44
N GLY A 84 1.78 -0.39 7.75
CA GLY A 84 1.43 0.12 6.43
C GLY A 84 2.10 -0.61 5.27
N VAL A 85 3.08 -1.50 5.52
CA VAL A 85 3.66 -2.36 4.48
C VAL A 85 2.72 -3.53 4.19
N GLY A 86 2.31 -3.68 2.94
CA GLY A 86 1.42 -4.76 2.51
C GLY A 86 2.13 -5.93 1.85
N ASP A 87 3.23 -5.69 1.14
CA ASP A 87 4.12 -6.74 0.63
C ASP A 87 5.48 -6.16 0.24
N VAL A 88 6.43 -7.07 0.04
CA VAL A 88 7.83 -6.73 -0.17
C VAL A 88 8.48 -7.68 -1.16
N ARG A 89 9.27 -7.12 -2.08
CA ARG A 89 10.14 -7.85 -2.99
C ARG A 89 11.61 -7.54 -2.70
N ILE A 90 12.40 -8.59 -2.50
CA ILE A 90 13.83 -8.49 -2.17
C ILE A 90 14.68 -8.82 -3.39
N VAL A 91 15.54 -7.88 -3.78
CA VAL A 91 16.51 -8.05 -4.86
C VAL A 91 17.92 -8.03 -4.25
N PRO A 92 18.59 -9.19 -4.13
CA PRO A 92 19.95 -9.25 -3.61
C PRO A 92 20.96 -8.75 -4.66
N LEU A 93 22.10 -8.25 -4.20
CA LEU A 93 23.25 -7.86 -5.03
C LEU A 93 22.89 -6.89 -6.17
N TRP A 94 21.89 -6.04 -5.93
CA TRP A 94 21.33 -5.16 -6.96
C TRP A 94 22.32 -4.09 -7.45
N ASP A 95 23.23 -3.68 -6.56
CA ASP A 95 24.30 -2.71 -6.82
C ASP A 95 25.65 -3.27 -6.31
N GLY A 96 25.89 -4.55 -6.61
CA GLY A 96 27.13 -5.24 -6.25
C GLY A 96 27.10 -5.94 -4.89
N VAL A 97 28.29 -6.37 -4.44
CA VAL A 97 28.44 -7.21 -3.24
C VAL A 97 27.94 -6.49 -1.99
N ASN A 98 27.29 -7.24 -1.10
CA ASN A 98 26.69 -6.75 0.15
C ASN A 98 25.60 -5.68 -0.02
N THR A 99 24.97 -5.58 -1.19
CA THR A 99 23.81 -4.71 -1.39
C THR A 99 22.51 -5.51 -1.43
N VAL A 100 21.45 -4.95 -0.84
CA VAL A 100 20.10 -5.51 -0.87
C VAL A 100 19.12 -4.41 -1.20
N LYS A 101 18.28 -4.60 -2.22
CA LYS A 101 17.19 -3.70 -2.54
C LYS A 101 15.87 -4.28 -2.04
N VAL A 102 15.15 -3.47 -1.28
CA VAL A 102 13.86 -3.80 -0.67
C VAL A 102 12.82 -2.94 -1.37
N ILE A 103 11.96 -3.56 -2.17
CA ILE A 103 10.89 -2.86 -2.88
C ILE A 103 9.60 -3.10 -2.10
N VAL A 104 8.96 -2.02 -1.64
CA VAL A 104 7.76 -2.09 -0.80
C VAL A 104 6.52 -1.57 -1.52
N ILE A 105 5.38 -2.16 -1.20
CA ILE A 105 4.04 -1.65 -1.49
C ILE A 105 3.27 -1.49 -0.18
N ASP A 106 2.29 -0.59 -0.16
CA ASP A 106 1.47 -0.39 1.02
C ASP A 106 0.47 -1.55 1.23
N SER A 107 -0.26 -1.52 2.34
CA SER A 107 -1.31 -2.48 2.70
C SER A 107 -2.45 -2.55 1.69
N ASP A 108 -2.66 -1.47 0.93
CA ASP A 108 -3.59 -1.39 -0.20
C ASP A 108 -3.00 -1.93 -1.51
N LYS A 109 -1.79 -2.51 -1.48
CA LYS A 109 -1.02 -3.01 -2.62
C LYS A 109 -0.75 -1.93 -3.68
N LYS A 110 -0.68 -0.68 -3.27
CA LYS A 110 -0.31 0.49 -4.09
C LYS A 110 1.15 0.88 -3.82
N PRO A 111 1.72 1.78 -4.64
CA PRO A 111 3.00 2.40 -4.33
C PRO A 111 2.99 2.97 -2.91
N ALA A 112 3.92 2.49 -2.08
CA ALA A 112 4.09 2.97 -0.72
C ALA A 112 4.50 4.45 -0.70
N SER A 113 4.06 5.16 0.34
CA SER A 113 4.45 6.55 0.57
C SER A 113 5.92 6.68 0.96
N GLN A 114 6.45 7.90 0.87
CA GLN A 114 7.80 8.18 1.34
C GLN A 114 7.97 7.95 2.84
N ALA A 115 6.91 8.13 3.64
CA ALA A 115 6.97 7.89 5.08
C ALA A 115 7.17 6.40 5.39
N ILE A 116 6.43 5.52 4.69
CA ILE A 116 6.60 4.06 4.82
C ILE A 116 8.00 3.64 4.35
N VAL A 117 8.46 4.16 3.20
CA VAL A 117 9.80 3.85 2.67
C VAL A 117 10.89 4.25 3.68
N SER A 118 10.79 5.44 4.25
CA SER A 118 11.74 5.92 5.27
C SER A 118 11.67 5.08 6.55
N ALA A 119 10.48 4.75 7.04
CA ALA A 119 10.32 3.90 8.22
C ALA A 119 10.93 2.50 8.03
N VAL A 120 10.74 1.90 6.85
CA VAL A 120 11.37 0.61 6.50
C VAL A 120 12.88 0.74 6.36
N GLN A 121 13.37 1.83 5.74
CA GLN A 121 14.81 2.08 5.62
C GLN A 121 15.46 2.21 7.00
N ASP A 122 14.86 2.97 7.90
CA ASP A 122 15.38 3.20 9.25
C ASP A 122 15.27 1.94 10.13
N HIS A 123 14.24 1.11 9.94
CA HIS A 123 14.14 -0.17 10.66
C HIS A 123 15.22 -1.16 10.24
N ILE A 124 15.51 -1.26 8.93
CA ILE A 124 16.42 -2.28 8.40
C ILE A 124 17.88 -1.81 8.43
N ASP A 125 18.18 -0.63 7.90
CA ASP A 125 19.53 -0.08 7.77
C ASP A 125 19.46 1.46 7.75
N PRO A 126 19.45 2.13 8.92
CA PRO A 126 19.41 3.58 9.03
C PRO A 126 20.43 4.25 8.11
N GLY A 127 19.93 5.17 7.27
CA GLY A 127 20.76 5.91 6.32
C GLY A 127 21.45 5.05 5.24
N SER A 128 21.07 3.79 5.06
CA SER A 128 21.67 2.86 4.10
C SER A 128 23.19 2.75 4.29
N THR A 129 23.66 2.64 5.53
CA THR A 129 25.10 2.72 5.85
C THR A 129 25.77 1.34 5.87
N GLY A 130 25.01 0.28 6.10
CA GLY A 130 25.52 -1.08 6.29
C GLY A 130 26.31 -1.26 7.59
N LYS A 131 26.15 -0.36 8.57
CA LYS A 131 26.85 -0.43 9.86
C LYS A 131 26.22 -1.40 10.85
N GLY A 132 25.06 -1.96 10.52
CA GLY A 132 24.30 -2.83 11.43
C GLY A 132 23.64 -2.07 12.57
N GLU A 133 23.24 -0.82 12.34
CA GLU A 133 22.51 0.01 13.32
C GLU A 133 21.01 -0.36 13.38
N GLY A 134 20.49 -1.00 12.33
CA GLY A 134 19.14 -1.57 12.26
C GLY A 134 19.15 -3.10 12.33
N GLN A 135 18.17 -3.74 11.69
CA GLN A 135 18.07 -5.21 11.66
C GLN A 135 19.09 -5.89 10.74
N ALA A 136 19.55 -5.20 9.69
CA ALA A 136 20.50 -5.77 8.73
C ALA A 136 21.85 -6.08 9.40
N PRO A 137 22.52 -7.18 9.02
CA PRO A 137 23.83 -7.51 9.56
C PRO A 137 24.89 -6.48 9.14
N ILE A 138 25.95 -6.38 9.94
CA ILE A 138 27.10 -5.53 9.63
C ILE A 138 27.66 -5.87 8.24
N GLY A 139 27.91 -4.84 7.45
CA GLY A 139 28.42 -4.92 6.09
C GLY A 139 27.33 -4.95 5.02
N ALA A 140 26.08 -5.27 5.36
CA ALA A 140 24.99 -5.33 4.39
C ALA A 140 24.30 -3.97 4.22
N ARG A 141 24.49 -3.33 3.06
CA ARG A 141 23.87 -2.05 2.70
C ARG A 141 22.49 -2.28 2.08
N THR A 142 21.46 -1.73 2.70
CA THR A 142 20.09 -1.91 2.22
C THR A 142 19.53 -0.63 1.62
N THR A 143 18.89 -0.72 0.46
CA THR A 143 18.20 0.39 -0.19
C THR A 143 16.72 0.07 -0.31
N VAL A 144 15.88 0.85 0.36
CA VAL A 144 14.44 0.69 0.33
C VAL A 144 13.83 1.67 -0.67
N VAL A 145 12.93 1.17 -1.51
CA VAL A 145 12.20 1.98 -2.49
C VAL A 145 10.74 1.56 -2.55
N SER A 146 9.88 2.50 -2.91
CA SER A 146 8.49 2.19 -3.29
C SER A 146 8.45 1.54 -4.67
N ALA A 147 7.49 0.64 -4.89
CA ALA A 147 7.20 0.13 -6.23
C ALA A 147 6.72 1.24 -7.17
N ALA A 148 7.07 1.15 -8.44
CA ALA A 148 6.48 2.02 -9.46
C ALA A 148 5.05 1.54 -9.77
N GLY A 149 4.08 2.45 -9.71
CA GLY A 149 2.70 2.18 -10.10
C GLY A 149 2.55 2.26 -11.62
N GLU A 150 1.94 1.23 -12.21
CA GLU A 150 1.58 1.19 -13.63
C GLU A 150 0.09 1.40 -13.81
N MET A 151 -0.31 2.32 -14.70
CA MET A 151 -1.71 2.63 -14.93
C MET A 151 -2.32 1.66 -15.96
N VAL A 152 -3.33 0.91 -15.53
CA VAL A 152 -4.08 0.01 -16.43
C VAL A 152 -5.38 0.68 -16.86
N ASN A 153 -5.43 1.11 -18.12
CA ASN A 153 -6.63 1.71 -18.70
C ASN A 153 -7.57 0.62 -19.23
N VAL A 154 -8.77 0.52 -18.66
CA VAL A 154 -9.78 -0.48 -19.04
C VAL A 154 -11.00 0.22 -19.64
N SER A 155 -11.36 -0.17 -20.86
CA SER A 155 -12.57 0.28 -21.55
C SER A 155 -13.46 -0.93 -21.86
N VAL A 156 -14.66 -0.95 -21.30
CA VAL A 156 -15.62 -2.06 -21.46
C VAL A 156 -16.99 -1.53 -21.88
N LYS A 157 -17.70 -2.32 -22.68
CA LYS A 157 -19.12 -2.12 -22.97
C LYS A 157 -19.90 -3.19 -22.23
N VAL A 158 -20.84 -2.78 -21.38
CA VAL A 158 -21.60 -3.67 -20.53
C VAL A 158 -23.09 -3.37 -20.64
N THR A 159 -23.91 -4.41 -20.48
CA THR A 159 -25.36 -4.29 -20.34
C THR A 159 -25.71 -4.28 -18.86
N LEU A 160 -26.55 -3.35 -18.43
CA LEU A 160 -26.93 -3.21 -17.01
C LEU A 160 -28.05 -4.18 -16.65
N ALA A 161 -27.98 -4.76 -15.46
CA ALA A 161 -29.11 -5.44 -14.85
C ALA A 161 -30.19 -4.43 -14.42
N VAL A 162 -31.44 -4.88 -14.38
CA VAL A 162 -32.57 -4.03 -13.96
C VAL A 162 -32.37 -3.57 -12.51
N GLY A 163 -32.55 -2.28 -12.25
CA GLY A 163 -32.48 -1.70 -10.90
C GLY A 163 -31.12 -1.12 -10.50
N PHE A 164 -30.09 -1.24 -11.35
CA PHE A 164 -28.77 -0.65 -11.10
C PHE A 164 -28.53 0.62 -11.93
N SER A 165 -27.87 1.61 -11.32
CA SER A 165 -27.40 2.81 -12.02
C SER A 165 -26.04 2.58 -12.69
N VAL A 166 -25.73 3.38 -13.70
CA VAL A 166 -24.41 3.36 -14.39
C VAL A 166 -23.27 3.61 -13.40
N GLU A 167 -23.46 4.52 -12.44
CA GLU A 167 -22.44 4.87 -11.44
C GLU A 167 -22.20 3.73 -10.45
N GLN A 168 -23.26 3.05 -10.01
CA GLN A 168 -23.14 1.89 -9.12
C GLN A 168 -22.36 0.76 -9.79
N VAL A 169 -22.73 0.39 -11.03
CA VAL A 169 -22.02 -0.67 -11.77
C VAL A 169 -20.58 -0.28 -12.06
N ARG A 170 -20.32 0.99 -12.38
CA ARG A 170 -18.93 1.47 -12.55
C ARG A 170 -18.12 1.27 -11.27
N ASN A 171 -18.65 1.66 -10.12
CA ASN A 171 -17.94 1.50 -8.84
C ASN A 171 -17.73 0.04 -8.48
N ASN A 172 -18.72 -0.83 -8.74
CA ASN A 172 -18.61 -2.27 -8.51
C ASN A 172 -17.54 -2.91 -9.41
N ILE A 173 -17.48 -2.53 -10.70
CA ILE A 173 -16.43 -2.97 -11.61
C ILE A 173 -15.05 -2.51 -11.13
N ILE A 174 -14.92 -1.24 -10.72
CA ILE A 174 -13.66 -0.70 -10.19
C ILE A 174 -13.24 -1.47 -8.93
N ALA A 175 -14.17 -1.75 -8.01
CA ALA A 175 -13.89 -2.51 -6.81
C ALA A 175 -13.40 -3.92 -7.13
N SER A 176 -14.10 -4.64 -8.01
CA SER A 176 -13.72 -6.01 -8.42
C SER A 176 -12.38 -6.06 -9.14
N LEU A 177 -12.11 -5.10 -10.04
CA LEU A 177 -10.81 -4.99 -10.69
C LEU A 177 -9.70 -4.66 -9.70
N THR A 178 -9.97 -3.79 -8.73
CA THR A 178 -9.00 -3.43 -7.68
C THR A 178 -8.66 -4.65 -6.84
N GLU A 179 -9.64 -5.45 -6.45
CA GLU A 179 -9.44 -6.68 -5.69
C GLU A 179 -8.59 -7.70 -6.48
N TYR A 180 -8.93 -7.94 -7.75
CA TYR A 180 -8.13 -8.80 -8.62
C TYR A 180 -6.67 -8.31 -8.76
N LEU A 181 -6.46 -7.00 -8.93
CA LEU A 181 -5.11 -6.43 -9.05
C LEU A 181 -4.34 -6.53 -7.72
N LYS A 182 -5.01 -6.40 -6.57
CA LYS A 182 -4.42 -6.62 -5.24
C LYS A 182 -3.91 -8.05 -5.09
N ASP A 183 -4.66 -9.05 -5.57
CA ASP A 183 -4.29 -10.47 -5.46
C ASP A 183 -3.03 -10.85 -6.25
N ILE A 184 -2.84 -10.24 -7.41
CA ILE A 184 -1.68 -10.53 -8.26
C ILE A 184 -0.46 -9.68 -7.93
N ALA A 185 -0.62 -8.61 -7.14
CA ALA A 185 0.45 -7.68 -6.79
C ALA A 185 1.63 -8.44 -6.14
N PHE A 186 2.81 -8.29 -6.74
CA PHE A 186 4.06 -8.99 -6.35
C PHE A 186 4.06 -10.53 -6.46
N VAL A 187 2.94 -11.16 -6.81
CA VAL A 187 2.79 -12.60 -7.02
C VAL A 187 2.97 -12.97 -8.50
N GLU A 188 2.20 -12.33 -9.38
CA GLU A 188 2.29 -12.52 -10.84
C GLU A 188 3.01 -11.32 -11.48
N SER A 189 3.64 -11.55 -12.64
CA SER A 189 4.28 -10.47 -13.41
C SER A 189 3.48 -10.07 -14.65
N ILE A 190 2.28 -10.65 -14.83
CA ILE A 190 1.44 -10.49 -16.01
C ILE A 190 0.02 -10.20 -15.57
N VAL A 191 -0.61 -9.20 -16.19
CA VAL A 191 -2.03 -8.94 -16.04
C VAL A 191 -2.78 -9.65 -17.17
N SER A 192 -3.52 -10.71 -16.85
CA SER A 192 -4.27 -11.48 -17.85
C SER A 192 -5.54 -10.74 -18.29
N TYR A 193 -5.69 -10.51 -19.59
CA TYR A 193 -6.91 -9.94 -20.18
C TYR A 193 -8.16 -10.78 -19.85
N ALA A 194 -8.04 -12.12 -19.86
CA ALA A 194 -9.15 -13.00 -19.56
C ALA A 194 -9.59 -12.90 -18.08
N LYS A 195 -8.63 -12.77 -17.15
CA LYS A 195 -8.95 -12.58 -15.73
C LYS A 195 -9.56 -11.19 -15.47
N VAL A 196 -9.12 -10.15 -16.19
CA VAL A 196 -9.75 -8.82 -16.18
C VAL A 196 -11.21 -8.92 -16.66
N GLY A 197 -11.47 -9.62 -17.78
CA GLY A 197 -12.82 -9.86 -18.27
C GLY A 197 -13.69 -10.63 -17.26
N ALA A 198 -13.14 -11.65 -16.60
CA ALA A 198 -13.83 -12.40 -15.56
C ALA A 198 -14.16 -11.54 -14.33
N ALA A 199 -13.23 -10.69 -13.88
CA ALA A 199 -13.46 -9.75 -12.78
C ALA A 199 -14.59 -8.76 -13.12
N VAL A 200 -14.58 -8.19 -14.34
CA VAL A 200 -15.69 -7.35 -14.81
C VAL A 200 -17.01 -8.11 -14.80
N LEU A 201 -17.04 -9.34 -15.33
CA LEU A 201 -18.26 -10.13 -15.42
C LEU A 201 -18.84 -10.52 -14.05
N ASN A 202 -17.97 -10.78 -13.08
CA ASN A 202 -18.36 -11.13 -11.72
C ASN A 202 -18.79 -9.92 -10.88
N SER A 203 -18.68 -8.69 -11.42
CA SER A 203 -19.13 -7.49 -10.72
C SER A 203 -20.66 -7.44 -10.62
N GLU A 204 -21.15 -6.97 -9.48
CA GLU A 204 -22.58 -6.85 -9.22
C GLU A 204 -23.23 -5.78 -10.11
N GLY A 205 -24.43 -6.09 -10.63
CA GLY A 205 -25.20 -5.21 -11.50
C GLY A 205 -25.03 -5.48 -13.00
N LEU A 206 -24.32 -6.55 -13.35
CA LEU A 206 -24.30 -7.12 -14.70
C LEU A 206 -25.23 -8.35 -14.79
N PRO A 207 -25.93 -8.56 -15.92
CA PRO A 207 -26.72 -9.76 -16.12
C PRO A 207 -25.79 -10.98 -16.15
N THR A 208 -26.10 -11.99 -15.35
CA THR A 208 -25.36 -13.26 -15.26
C THR A 208 -25.42 -14.08 -16.56
N THR A 209 -26.22 -13.63 -17.54
CA THR A 209 -26.39 -14.26 -18.85
C THR A 209 -25.69 -13.41 -19.91
N VAL A 210 -24.50 -13.85 -20.34
CA VAL A 210 -23.87 -13.34 -21.56
C VAL A 210 -24.53 -14.04 -22.74
N VAL A 211 -25.35 -13.31 -23.50
CA VAL A 211 -25.74 -13.77 -24.83
C VAL A 211 -24.53 -13.54 -25.73
N CYS A 212 -23.74 -14.59 -25.96
CA CYS A 212 -22.73 -14.57 -27.01
C CYS A 212 -23.44 -14.54 -28.37
N SER A 213 -23.37 -13.41 -29.07
CA SER A 213 -23.69 -13.30 -30.49
C SER A 213 -22.42 -12.98 -31.26
#